data_AF-A0A962MFI3-F1
#
_entry.id   AF-A0A962MFI3-F1
#
_cell.length_a   1.000
_cell.length_b   1.000
_cell.length_c   1.000
_cell.angle_alpha   90.00
_cell.angle_beta   90.00
_cell.angle_gamma   90.00
#
_symmetry.space_group_name_H-M   'P 1'
#
loop_
_entity.id
_entity.type
_entity.pdbx_description
1 polymer ?
#
loop_
_entity_poly.entity_id
_entity_poly.type
_entity_poly.pdbx_seq_one_letter_code
_entity_poly.pdbx_strand_id
1 'polypeptide(L)'
;DLRYRKGFLMLWADNVRTTLDTAISSGTAMTGSGTIVVDAASGAYNDPPDPDGETARIIIVDDLSTPTKFEIFYYTGVTDNGATLTLTGVTRAREGTSAQSFAEDAVVLQDLTAQALSDLAHGWIRAAGVSAVEVL
;
A
#
# COMPACT_ATOMS: atom_id res chain seq x y z
N ASP A 1 36.01 -13.63 17.88
CA ASP A 1 35.08 -14.50 17.13
C ASP A 1 33.67 -13.94 17.28
N LEU A 2 33.32 -12.98 16.42
CA LEU A 2 32.05 -12.25 16.50
C LEU A 2 31.02 -12.99 15.67
N ARG A 3 30.22 -13.80 16.36
CA ARG A 3 29.03 -14.42 15.79
C ARG A 3 28.00 -13.32 15.52
N TYR A 4 27.77 -13.02 14.25
CA TYR A 4 26.63 -12.22 13.82
C TYR A 4 25.37 -12.84 14.42
N ARG A 5 24.75 -12.14 15.39
CA ARG A 5 23.34 -12.37 15.70
C ARG A 5 22.59 -12.13 14.40
N LYS A 6 21.56 -12.92 14.11
CA LYS A 6 20.58 -12.67 13.04
C LYS A 6 20.06 -11.25 13.21
N GLY A 7 20.78 -10.30 12.64
CA GLY A 7 20.34 -8.95 12.41
C GLY A 7 19.15 -9.12 11.52
N PHE A 8 18.00 -8.86 12.11
CA PHE A 8 16.82 -8.37 11.44
C PHE A 8 17.26 -7.42 10.33
N LEU A 9 17.51 -7.96 9.13
CA LEU A 9 17.47 -7.19 7.91
C LEU A 9 16.00 -6.78 7.83
N MET A 10 15.70 -5.61 8.38
CA MET A 10 14.50 -4.86 8.05
C MET A 10 14.69 -4.37 6.61
N LEU A 11 14.70 -5.31 5.66
CA LEU A 11 14.53 -5.02 4.25
C LEU A 11 13.14 -4.40 4.14
N TRP A 12 13.06 -3.22 3.54
CA TRP A 12 11.85 -2.42 3.39
C TRP A 12 10.77 -3.16 2.61
N ALA A 13 10.04 -4.10 3.24
CA ALA A 13 8.96 -4.83 2.58
C ALA A 13 7.90 -3.88 1.97
N ASP A 14 7.80 -2.66 2.49
CA ASP A 14 6.81 -1.65 2.12
C ASP A 14 7.34 -0.52 1.22
N ASN A 15 8.49 -0.65 0.55
CA ASN A 15 8.99 0.36 -0.42
C ASN A 15 8.41 0.13 -1.83
N VAL A 16 7.08 0.14 -1.95
CA VAL A 16 6.41 -0.16 -3.22
C VAL A 16 6.25 1.11 -4.02
N ARG A 17 6.77 1.10 -5.24
CA ARG A 17 6.48 2.12 -6.26
C ARG A 17 6.51 1.51 -7.64
N THR A 18 5.36 1.56 -8.29
CA THR A 18 5.16 1.12 -9.67
C THR A 18 4.06 1.96 -10.31
N THR A 19 3.53 1.52 -11.45
CA THR A 19 2.50 2.20 -12.25
C THR A 19 1.35 1.26 -12.60
N LEU A 20 0.19 1.84 -12.90
CA LEU A 20 -0.92 1.09 -13.50
C LEU A 20 -0.57 0.72 -14.95
N ASP A 21 -0.59 -0.57 -15.25
CA ASP A 21 -0.48 -1.07 -16.63
C ASP A 21 -1.81 -0.90 -17.39
N THR A 22 -2.94 -0.98 -16.68
CA THR A 22 -4.27 -0.82 -17.28
C THR A 22 -5.07 0.25 -16.55
N ALA A 23 -5.68 1.17 -17.32
CA ALA A 23 -6.53 2.24 -16.78
C ALA A 23 -7.74 1.71 -15.97
N ILE A 24 -8.14 2.46 -14.95
CA ILE A 24 -9.31 2.16 -14.11
C ILE A 24 -10.38 3.21 -14.36
N SER A 25 -11.62 2.77 -14.64
CA SER A 25 -12.78 3.67 -14.72
C SER A 25 -13.48 3.79 -13.37
N SER A 26 -14.00 4.98 -13.04
CA SER A 26 -14.81 5.19 -11.82
C SER A 26 -16.09 4.35 -11.78
N GLY A 27 -16.61 3.93 -12.94
CA GLY A 27 -17.77 3.04 -13.07
C GLY A 27 -17.46 1.56 -12.84
N THR A 28 -16.19 1.16 -12.79
CA THR A 28 -15.80 -0.24 -12.55
C THR A 28 -16.04 -0.59 -11.08
N ALA A 29 -17.04 -1.44 -10.83
CA ALA A 29 -17.29 -2.00 -9.51
C ALA A 29 -16.18 -2.99 -9.14
N MET A 30 -15.47 -2.70 -8.06
CA MET A 30 -14.44 -3.57 -7.48
C MET A 30 -14.80 -3.79 -6.01
N THR A 31 -15.55 -4.86 -5.73
CA THR A 31 -16.00 -5.24 -4.39
C THR A 31 -15.65 -6.70 -4.11
N GLY A 32 -14.44 -6.94 -3.63
CA GLY A 32 -13.96 -8.27 -3.23
C GLY A 32 -13.63 -9.23 -4.38
N SER A 33 -13.86 -8.83 -5.63
CA SER A 33 -13.56 -9.61 -6.83
C SER A 33 -12.94 -8.79 -7.96
N GLY A 34 -12.58 -7.52 -7.69
CA GLY A 34 -11.94 -6.68 -8.68
C GLY A 34 -10.53 -7.17 -9.03
N THR A 35 -10.06 -6.78 -10.20
CA THR A 35 -8.67 -6.98 -10.62
C THR A 35 -8.06 -5.65 -11.03
N ILE A 36 -6.81 -5.44 -10.67
CA ILE A 36 -5.97 -4.33 -11.14
C ILE A 36 -4.69 -4.94 -11.69
N VAL A 37 -4.20 -4.42 -12.82
CA VAL A 37 -2.90 -4.80 -13.36
C VAL A 37 -1.95 -3.64 -13.16
N VAL A 38 -0.80 -3.92 -12.56
CA VAL A 38 0.28 -2.96 -12.33
C VAL A 38 1.54 -3.45 -13.01
N ASP A 39 2.44 -2.54 -13.34
CA ASP A 39 3.77 -2.93 -13.81
C ASP A 39 4.57 -3.60 -12.67
N ALA A 40 5.50 -4.49 -13.01
CA ALA A 40 6.53 -4.90 -12.07
C ALA A 40 7.37 -3.67 -11.67
N ALA A 41 7.74 -3.58 -10.41
CA ALA A 41 8.53 -2.48 -9.88
C ALA A 41 9.92 -2.43 -10.55
N SER A 42 10.43 -1.22 -10.74
CA SER A 42 11.76 -1.00 -11.33
C SER A 42 12.77 -0.48 -10.31
N GLY A 43 14.05 -0.83 -10.52
CA GLY A 43 15.17 -0.23 -9.79
C GLY A 43 15.27 -0.65 -8.32
N ALA A 44 15.03 0.32 -7.42
CA ALA A 44 15.23 0.20 -5.97
C ALA A 44 13.92 0.00 -5.17
N TYR A 45 12.80 -0.12 -5.87
CA TYR A 45 11.48 -0.34 -5.29
C TYR A 45 11.12 -1.82 -5.32
N ASN A 46 10.17 -2.19 -4.46
CA ASN A 46 9.63 -3.53 -4.40
C ASN A 46 8.28 -3.60 -5.12
N ASP A 47 7.97 -4.80 -5.60
CA ASP A 47 6.62 -5.13 -6.04
C ASP A 47 5.63 -5.04 -4.87
N PRO A 48 4.34 -4.76 -5.14
CA PRO A 48 3.29 -4.96 -4.14
C PRO A 48 3.40 -6.35 -3.50
N PRO A 49 3.42 -6.44 -2.16
CA PRO A 49 3.57 -7.73 -1.49
C PRO A 49 2.34 -8.61 -1.74
N ASP A 50 2.57 -9.91 -1.89
CA ASP A 50 1.48 -10.89 -1.85
C ASP A 50 1.01 -11.09 -0.38
N PRO A 51 -0.25 -10.77 -0.06
CA PRO A 51 -0.77 -10.96 1.30
C PRO A 51 -1.14 -12.41 1.64
N ASP A 52 -0.96 -13.39 0.73
CA ASP A 52 -1.27 -14.81 0.97
C ASP A 52 -2.73 -15.04 1.43
N GLY A 53 -3.67 -14.37 0.76
CA GLY A 53 -5.10 -14.43 1.06
C GLY A 53 -5.58 -13.49 2.18
N GLU A 54 -4.66 -12.86 2.92
CA GLU A 54 -4.98 -11.76 3.83
C GLU A 54 -5.23 -10.46 3.05
N THR A 55 -5.37 -9.32 3.74
CA THR A 55 -5.57 -8.02 3.08
C THR A 55 -4.31 -7.18 3.09
N ALA A 56 -3.85 -6.75 1.92
CA ALA A 56 -2.88 -5.67 1.74
C ALA A 56 -3.54 -4.46 1.08
N ARG A 57 -2.83 -3.32 1.07
CA ARG A 57 -3.33 -2.07 0.50
C ARG A 57 -2.33 -1.40 -0.42
N ILE A 58 -2.86 -0.70 -1.41
CA ILE A 58 -2.11 0.24 -2.24
C ILE A 58 -2.87 1.56 -2.32
N ILE A 59 -2.12 2.61 -2.61
CA ILE A 59 -2.62 3.94 -2.92
C ILE A 59 -2.30 4.18 -4.39
N ILE A 60 -3.31 4.58 -5.16
CA ILE A 60 -3.10 5.04 -6.52
C ILE A 60 -3.25 6.56 -6.54
N VAL A 61 -2.28 7.24 -7.14
CA VAL A 61 -2.26 8.70 -7.30
C VAL A 61 -2.00 9.04 -8.75
N ASP A 62 -2.63 10.10 -9.24
CA ASP A 62 -2.52 10.51 -10.64
C ASP A 62 -1.13 11.08 -11.00
N ASP A 63 -0.58 11.96 -10.14
CA ASP A 63 0.73 12.56 -10.31
C ASP A 63 1.40 12.77 -8.94
N LEU A 64 2.66 12.34 -8.80
CA LEU A 64 3.41 12.46 -7.54
C LEU A 64 3.90 13.88 -7.24
N SER A 65 4.16 14.68 -8.27
CA SER A 65 4.64 16.06 -8.15
C SER A 65 3.50 17.03 -7.88
N THR A 66 2.34 16.78 -8.46
CA THR A 66 1.13 17.61 -8.32
C THR A 66 -0.13 16.74 -8.21
N PRO A 67 -0.35 16.05 -7.08
CA PRO A 67 -1.47 15.13 -6.94
C PRO A 67 -2.80 15.86 -6.95
N THR A 68 -3.70 15.47 -7.83
CA THR A 68 -5.08 15.99 -7.87
C THR A 68 -6.10 14.93 -7.49
N LYS A 69 -5.73 13.65 -7.56
CA LYS A 69 -6.59 12.51 -7.26
C LYS A 69 -5.79 11.42 -6.56
N PHE A 70 -6.39 10.83 -5.53
CA PHE A 70 -5.88 9.60 -4.95
C PHE A 70 -7.03 8.70 -4.51
N GLU A 71 -6.78 7.41 -4.48
CA GLU A 71 -7.71 6.41 -3.99
C GLU A 71 -6.96 5.27 -3.32
N ILE A 72 -7.55 4.74 -2.25
CA ILE A 72 -6.99 3.63 -1.50
C ILE A 72 -7.75 2.37 -1.89
N PHE A 73 -6.99 1.32 -2.20
CA PHE A 73 -7.49 0.02 -2.62
C PHE A 73 -6.96 -1.05 -1.66
N TYR A 74 -7.81 -2.03 -1.37
CA TYR A 74 -7.41 -3.28 -0.73
C TYR A 74 -7.35 -4.39 -1.76
N TYR A 75 -6.48 -5.37 -1.55
CA TYR A 75 -6.35 -6.56 -2.40
C TYR A 75 -5.94 -7.77 -1.56
N THR A 76 -6.15 -8.97 -2.09
CA THR A 76 -5.94 -10.22 -1.33
C THR A 76 -5.04 -11.24 -2.02
N GLY A 77 -4.52 -10.93 -3.20
CA GLY A 77 -3.58 -11.80 -3.88
C GLY A 77 -2.87 -11.09 -5.03
N VAL A 78 -1.69 -11.61 -5.36
CA VAL A 78 -0.83 -11.12 -6.44
C VAL A 78 -0.47 -12.29 -7.36
N THR A 79 -0.65 -12.11 -8.66
CA THR A 79 -0.12 -13.04 -9.67
C THR A 79 0.97 -12.35 -10.48
N ASP A 80 2.17 -12.91 -10.49
CA ASP A 80 3.27 -12.43 -11.32
C ASP A 80 3.16 -12.95 -12.76
N ASN A 81 3.10 -12.04 -13.73
CA ASN A 81 3.03 -12.32 -15.18
C ASN A 81 4.34 -11.95 -15.91
N GLY A 82 5.42 -11.69 -15.17
CA GLY A 82 6.74 -11.32 -15.68
C GLY A 82 6.94 -9.80 -15.73
N ALA A 83 6.30 -9.11 -16.69
CA ALA A 83 6.41 -7.65 -16.82
C ALA A 83 5.39 -6.90 -15.96
N THR A 84 4.31 -7.57 -15.57
CA THR A 84 3.17 -7.00 -14.84
C THR A 84 2.73 -7.94 -13.73
N LEU A 85 2.02 -7.38 -12.76
CA LEU A 85 1.42 -8.09 -11.64
C LEU A 85 -0.09 -7.88 -11.64
N THR A 86 -0.84 -8.97 -11.51
CA THR A 86 -2.30 -8.91 -11.36
C THR A 86 -2.66 -8.93 -9.88
N LEU A 87 -3.19 -7.83 -9.37
CA LEU A 87 -3.78 -7.76 -8.04
C LEU A 87 -5.22 -8.28 -8.11
N THR A 88 -5.57 -9.21 -7.23
CA THR A 88 -6.89 -9.86 -7.19
C THR A 88 -7.60 -9.62 -5.86
N GLY A 89 -8.92 -9.89 -5.83
CA GLY A 89 -9.75 -9.60 -4.66
C GLY A 89 -9.87 -8.10 -4.38
N VAL A 90 -9.66 -7.27 -5.40
CA VAL A 90 -9.53 -5.83 -5.23
C VAL A 90 -10.84 -5.24 -4.75
N THR A 91 -10.74 -4.41 -3.71
CA THR A 91 -11.81 -3.54 -3.29
C THR A 91 -11.37 -2.09 -3.20
N ARG A 92 -12.15 -1.22 -3.81
CA ARG A 92 -11.80 0.20 -4.00
C ARG A 92 -12.57 1.15 -3.07
N ALA A 93 -12.31 2.45 -3.20
CA ALA A 93 -12.93 3.51 -2.42
C ALA A 93 -12.83 3.26 -0.91
N ARG A 94 -11.61 2.93 -0.45
CA ARG A 94 -11.33 2.61 0.97
C ARG A 94 -10.87 3.83 1.74
N GLU A 95 -10.94 3.72 3.07
CA GLU A 95 -10.46 4.73 4.01
C GLU A 95 -11.01 6.15 3.73
N GLY A 96 -12.28 6.25 3.32
CA GLY A 96 -12.95 7.53 3.05
C GLY A 96 -12.68 8.12 1.67
N THR A 97 -11.94 7.42 0.80
CA THR A 97 -11.78 7.81 -0.61
C THR A 97 -13.01 7.42 -1.43
N SER A 98 -13.22 8.11 -2.56
CA SER A 98 -14.28 7.80 -3.52
C SER A 98 -13.70 7.10 -4.74
N ALA A 99 -14.53 6.34 -5.46
CA ALA A 99 -14.11 5.68 -6.70
C ALA A 99 -13.77 6.71 -7.78
N GLN A 100 -12.52 6.73 -8.24
CA GLN A 100 -12.01 7.68 -9.24
C GLN A 100 -11.63 6.98 -10.55
N SER A 101 -11.38 7.75 -11.61
CA SER A 101 -10.75 7.20 -12.80
C SER A 101 -9.26 7.48 -12.76
N PHE A 102 -8.45 6.47 -13.06
CA PHE A 102 -7.00 6.58 -13.22
C PHE A 102 -6.63 6.14 -14.62
N ALA A 103 -5.74 6.91 -15.26
CA ALA A 103 -5.14 6.50 -16.52
C ALA A 103 -4.11 5.38 -16.28
N GLU A 104 -3.67 4.76 -17.37
CA GLU A 104 -2.39 4.05 -17.40
C GLU A 104 -1.27 4.99 -16.91
N ASP A 105 -0.19 4.42 -16.40
CA ASP A 105 0.93 5.14 -15.79
C ASP A 105 0.62 5.89 -14.48
N ALA A 106 -0.62 5.82 -13.96
CA ALA A 106 -0.92 6.35 -12.64
C ALA A 106 -0.08 5.64 -11.58
N VAL A 107 0.45 6.39 -10.62
CA VAL A 107 1.46 5.88 -9.70
C VAL A 107 0.79 5.03 -8.64
N VAL A 108 1.30 3.81 -8.47
CA VAL A 108 0.90 2.88 -7.43
C VAL A 108 1.97 2.87 -6.34
N LEU A 109 1.53 3.14 -5.11
CA LEU A 109 2.39 3.26 -3.95
C LEU A 109 1.83 2.42 -2.81
N GLN A 110 2.72 1.87 -2.02
CA GLN A 110 2.42 1.47 -0.66
C GLN A 110 3.49 2.14 0.19
N ASP A 111 3.08 2.95 1.15
CA ASP A 111 4.02 3.43 2.17
C ASP A 111 3.31 3.51 3.52
N LEU A 112 3.49 2.44 4.28
CA LEU A 112 3.66 2.57 5.72
C LEU A 112 4.88 1.73 6.03
N THR A 113 6.00 2.39 6.32
CA THR A 113 7.21 1.68 6.76
C THR A 113 6.85 0.68 7.88
N ALA A 114 7.48 -0.49 7.91
CA ALA A 114 7.33 -1.45 9.00
C ALA A 114 7.48 -0.81 10.41
N GLN A 115 8.24 0.30 10.51
CA GLN A 115 8.33 1.13 11.71
C GLN A 115 7.02 1.84 12.05
N ALA A 116 6.36 2.48 11.07
CA ALA A 116 5.06 3.12 11.26
C ALA A 116 3.95 2.12 11.62
N LEU A 117 4.02 0.88 11.09
CA LEU A 117 3.16 -0.23 11.51
C LEU A 117 3.48 -0.72 12.93
N SER A 118 4.77 -0.82 13.28
CA SER A 118 5.21 -1.18 14.64
C SER A 118 4.81 -0.12 15.68
N ASP A 119 4.86 1.16 15.32
CA ASP A 119 4.48 2.27 16.20
C ASP A 119 2.96 2.32 16.41
N LEU A 120 2.18 1.95 15.40
CA LEU A 120 0.72 1.80 15.50
C LEU A 120 0.34 0.58 16.35
N ALA A 121 1.05 -0.54 16.21
CA ALA A 121 0.82 -1.78 16.95
C ALA A 121 1.20 -1.69 18.44
N HIS A 122 2.14 -0.81 18.81
CA HIS A 122 2.58 -0.63 20.19
C HIS A 122 1.75 0.35 21.03
N GLY A 123 0.64 0.89 20.52
CA GLY A 123 -0.44 1.41 21.39
C GLY A 123 -0.08 2.61 22.27
N TRP A 124 0.69 3.58 21.78
CA TRP A 124 0.77 4.90 22.41
C TRP A 124 0.30 5.98 21.44
N ILE A 125 -1.02 6.05 21.25
CA ILE A 125 -1.67 7.33 21.00
C ILE A 125 -1.40 8.19 22.24
N ARG A 126 -0.26 8.90 22.27
CA ARG A 126 -0.20 10.14 23.05
C ARG A 126 -1.00 11.15 22.25
N ALA A 127 -2.32 11.12 22.47
CA ALA A 127 -3.18 12.21 22.12
C ALA A 127 -2.54 13.49 22.65
N ALA A 128 -2.34 14.45 21.76
CA ALA A 128 -1.89 15.78 22.12
C ALA A 128 -2.83 16.36 23.20
N GLY A 129 -2.28 16.79 24.34
CA GLY A 129 -2.90 17.85 25.14
C GLY A 129 -3.88 17.48 26.26
N VAL A 130 -3.70 16.38 27.01
CA VAL A 130 -4.33 16.28 28.35
C VAL A 130 -3.23 16.16 29.41
N SER A 131 -3.03 17.25 30.15
CA SER A 131 -2.15 17.33 31.30
C SER A 131 -2.53 16.27 32.34
N ALA A 132 -1.56 15.42 32.67
CA ALA A 132 -1.67 14.45 33.74
C ALA A 132 -2.01 15.18 35.05
N VAL A 133 -3.15 14.83 35.66
CA VAL A 133 -3.42 15.11 37.06
C VAL A 133 -2.96 13.89 37.84
N GLU A 134 -1.89 14.06 38.61
CA GLU A 134 -1.43 13.10 39.59
C GLU A 134 -2.40 13.14 40.78
N VAL A 135 -3.11 12.04 41.02
CA VAL A 135 -3.89 11.87 42.25
C VAL A 135 -2.95 11.20 43.26
N LEU A 136 -2.63 11.96 44.31
CA LEU A 136 -1.86 11.53 45.48
C LEU A 136 -2.43 10.26 46.13
#